data_AF-I0FF28-F1
#
_entry.id   AF-I0FF28-F1
#
_cell.length_a   1.000
_cell.length_b   1.000
_cell.length_c   1.000
_cell.angle_alpha   90.00
_cell.angle_beta   90.00
_cell.angle_gamma   90.00
#
_symmetry.space_group_name_H-M   'P 1'
#
loop_
_entity.id
_entity.type
_entity.pdbx_description
1 polymer ?
#
loop_
_entity_poly.entity_id
_entity_poly.type
_entity_poly.pdbx_seq_one_letter_code
_entity_poly.pdbx_strand_id
1 'polypeptide(L)'
;MVGGTLGIKAETKKSEIGKYFSDIADTMEFVKNKLQTEVAKNSKYEKVKTVVDEFITGTLDRIATGAKEAAKGATTDAAIGNAKQN
;
A
#
# COMPACT_ATOMS: atom_id res chain seq x y z
N MET A 1 -12.36 -26.59 3.54
CA MET A 1 -11.47 -25.48 3.93
C MET A 1 -11.81 -24.31 3.02
N VAL A 2 -12.45 -23.27 3.55
CA VAL A 2 -12.72 -22.03 2.82
C VAL A 2 -11.36 -21.50 2.36
N GLY A 3 -11.13 -21.41 1.05
CA GLY A 3 -9.89 -20.89 0.52
C GLY A 3 -9.63 -19.52 1.13
N GLY A 4 -8.44 -19.34 1.72
CA GLY A 4 -8.07 -18.08 2.34
C GLY A 4 -8.28 -16.91 1.38
N THR A 5 -9.07 -15.93 1.78
CA THR A 5 -9.26 -14.69 1.00
C THR A 5 -7.89 -14.04 0.80
N LEU A 6 -7.56 -13.66 -0.43
CA LEU A 6 -6.25 -13.09 -0.80
C LEU A 6 -5.06 -14.05 -0.64
N GLY A 7 -5.28 -15.36 -0.52
CA GLY A 7 -4.23 -16.36 -0.33
C GLY A 7 -3.67 -16.42 1.10
N ILE A 8 -4.24 -15.65 2.03
CA ILE A 8 -3.85 -15.61 3.44
C ILE A 8 -4.46 -16.81 4.16
N LYS A 9 -3.63 -17.58 4.85
CA LYS A 9 -4.06 -18.75 5.63
C LYS A 9 -3.76 -18.52 7.11
N ALA A 10 -4.30 -19.36 7.99
CA ALA A 10 -4.11 -19.23 9.43
C ALA A 10 -2.63 -19.30 9.84
N GLU A 11 -1.84 -20.07 9.09
CA GLU A 11 -0.39 -20.25 9.24
C GLU A 11 0.45 -19.11 8.65
N THR A 12 -0.12 -18.20 7.84
CA THR A 12 0.61 -17.06 7.28
C THR A 12 1.16 -16.19 8.40
N LYS A 13 2.44 -15.82 8.31
CA LYS A 13 3.08 -15.01 9.35
C LYS A 13 2.56 -13.58 9.29
N LYS A 14 2.38 -12.95 10.45
CA LYS A 14 2.06 -11.52 10.52
C LYS A 14 3.11 -10.69 9.78
N SER A 15 4.40 -11.00 9.90
CA SER A 15 5.48 -10.32 9.18
C SER A 15 5.36 -10.40 7.65
N GLU A 16 4.80 -11.48 7.10
CA GLU A 16 4.51 -11.61 5.66
C GLU A 16 3.37 -10.66 5.24
N ILE A 17 2.35 -10.51 6.09
CA ILE A 17 1.27 -9.53 5.90
C ILE A 17 1.80 -8.10 6.03
N GLY A 18 2.63 -7.83 7.04
CA GLY A 18 3.28 -6.55 7.23
C GLY A 18 4.11 -6.16 6.01
N LYS A 19 4.91 -7.11 5.49
CA LYS A 19 5.68 -6.91 4.26
C LYS A 19 4.78 -6.63 3.05
N TYR A 20 3.70 -7.37 2.87
CA TYR A 20 2.76 -7.15 1.76
C TYR A 20 2.23 -5.71 1.74
N PHE A 21 1.84 -5.17 2.89
CA PHE A 21 1.37 -3.79 2.98
C PHE A 21 2.50 -2.76 2.83
N SER A 22 3.71 -3.04 3.32
CA SER A 22 4.87 -2.19 3.04
C SER A 22 5.18 -2.13 1.54
N ASP A 23 5.16 -3.27 0.84
CA ASP A 23 5.38 -3.33 -0.61
C ASP A 23 4.32 -2.51 -1.39
N ILE A 24 3.07 -2.49 -0.92
CA ILE A 24 2.01 -1.63 -1.47
C ILE A 24 2.37 -0.15 -1.28
N ALA A 25 2.78 0.26 -0.08
CA ALA A 25 3.14 1.64 0.20
C ALA A 25 4.30 2.12 -0.69
N ASP A 26 5.35 1.30 -0.79
CA ASP A 26 6.53 1.58 -1.62
C ASP A 26 6.15 1.70 -3.10
N THR A 27 5.25 0.83 -3.58
CA THR A 27 4.75 0.89 -4.96
C THR A 27 3.99 2.19 -5.24
N MET A 28 3.16 2.65 -4.31
CA MET A 28 2.41 3.92 -4.47
C MET A 28 3.34 5.13 -4.51
N GLU A 29 4.37 5.16 -3.66
CA GLU A 29 5.40 6.21 -3.68
C GLU A 29 6.20 6.20 -4.98
N PHE A 30 6.57 5.02 -5.47
CA PHE A 30 7.26 4.87 -6.75
C PHE A 30 6.43 5.40 -7.93
N VAL A 31 5.14 5.06 -7.99
CA VAL A 31 4.22 5.55 -9.03
C VAL A 31 4.04 7.06 -8.93
N LYS A 32 3.84 7.60 -7.72
CA LYS A 32 3.78 9.06 -7.48
C LYS A 32 5.01 9.77 -8.05
N ASN A 33 6.20 9.29 -7.73
CA ASN A 33 7.46 9.89 -8.20
C ASN A 33 7.57 9.86 -9.73
N LYS A 34 7.18 8.74 -10.37
CA LYS A 34 7.15 8.64 -11.84
C LYS A 34 6.16 9.63 -12.46
N LEU A 35 4.95 9.74 -11.91
CA LEU A 35 3.92 10.66 -12.42
C LEU A 35 4.39 12.12 -12.31
N GLN A 36 4.95 12.52 -11.17
CA GLN A 36 5.49 13.87 -10.98
C GLN A 36 6.64 14.16 -11.95
N THR A 37 7.51 13.19 -12.19
CA THR A 37 8.61 13.31 -13.16
C THR A 37 8.09 13.52 -14.58
N GLU A 38 7.08 12.75 -15.00
CA GLU A 38 6.51 12.89 -16.34
C GLU A 38 5.73 14.19 -16.52
N VAL A 39 4.99 14.64 -15.50
CA VAL A 39 4.32 15.95 -15.51
C VAL A 39 5.34 17.09 -15.62
N ALA A 40 6.46 17.02 -14.91
CA ALA A 40 7.51 18.03 -14.99
C ALA A 40 8.14 18.13 -16.39
N LYS A 41 8.35 16.98 -17.06
CA LYS A 41 8.82 16.94 -18.46
C LYS A 41 7.80 17.50 -19.46
N ASN A 42 6.51 17.39 -19.13
CA ASN A 42 5.39 17.78 -20.00
C ASN A 42 4.65 19.03 -19.48
N SER A 43 5.39 19.96 -18.85
CA SER A 43 4.87 21.11 -18.10
C SER A 43 3.93 22.05 -18.86
N LYS A 44 3.92 21.99 -20.20
CA LYS A 44 2.99 22.73 -21.07
C LYS A 44 1.50 22.33 -20.93
N TYR A 45 1.20 21.21 -20.26
CA TYR A 45 -0.17 20.71 -20.10
C TYR A 45 -0.69 20.92 -18.68
N GLU A 46 -1.08 22.16 -18.37
CA GLU A 46 -1.50 22.57 -17.03
C GLU A 46 -2.70 21.77 -16.48
N LYS A 47 -3.71 21.47 -17.32
CA LYS A 47 -4.85 20.63 -16.91
C LYS A 47 -4.43 19.21 -16.50
N VAL A 48 -3.44 18.64 -17.18
CA VAL A 48 -2.93 17.29 -16.86
C VAL A 48 -2.20 17.32 -15.52
N LYS A 49 -1.41 18.37 -15.27
CA LYS A 49 -0.76 18.57 -13.97
C LYS A 49 -1.77 18.60 -12.83
N THR A 50 -2.85 19.38 -12.95
CA THR A 50 -3.90 19.46 -11.92
C THR A 50 -4.52 18.10 -11.63
N VAL A 51 -4.92 17.36 -12.67
CA VAL A 51 -5.53 16.03 -12.50
C VAL A 51 -4.56 15.04 -11.87
N VAL A 52 -3.27 15.09 -12.24
CA VAL A 52 -2.24 14.23 -11.64
C VAL A 52 -2.00 14.58 -10.18
N ASP A 53 -1.93 15.88 -9.84
CA ASP A 53 -1.76 16.34 -8.46
C ASP A 53 -2.96 15.92 -7.58
N GLU A 54 -4.18 16.03 -8.10
CA GLU A 54 -5.42 15.55 -7.45
C GLU A 54 -5.42 14.02 -7.29
N PHE A 55 -4.99 13.27 -8.30
CA PHE A 55 -4.90 11.81 -8.22
C PHE A 55 -3.87 11.36 -7.18
N ILE A 56 -2.71 12.02 -7.13
CA ILE A 56 -1.66 11.73 -6.13
C ILE A 56 -2.19 11.96 -4.72
N THR A 57 -2.69 13.17 -4.44
CA THR A 57 -3.11 13.56 -3.07
C THR A 57 -4.41 12.89 -2.65
N GLY A 58 -5.35 12.75 -3.59
CA GLY A 58 -6.67 12.19 -3.35
C GLY A 58 -6.70 10.66 -3.34
N THR A 59 -5.71 9.98 -3.93
CA THR A 59 -5.71 8.51 -4.05
C THR A 59 -4.38 7.89 -3.59
N LEU A 60 -3.27 8.16 -4.29
CA LEU A 60 -2.02 7.43 -4.07
C LEU A 60 -1.47 7.64 -2.65
N ASP A 61 -1.47 8.88 -2.16
CA ASP A 61 -0.99 9.22 -0.82
C ASP A 61 -1.85 8.53 0.26
N ARG A 62 -3.17 8.48 0.06
CA ARG A 62 -4.08 7.82 1.01
C ARG A 62 -3.86 6.31 1.05
N ILE A 63 -3.64 5.67 -0.09
CA ILE A 63 -3.33 4.23 -0.15
C ILE A 63 -1.99 3.98 0.53
N ALA A 64 -0.95 4.78 0.25
CA ALA A 64 0.36 4.64 0.87
C ALA A 64 0.28 4.79 2.40
N THR A 65 -0.45 5.80 2.90
CA THR A 65 -0.66 5.99 4.34
C THR A 65 -1.43 4.82 4.96
N GLY A 66 -2.53 4.39 4.35
CA GLY A 66 -3.33 3.27 4.86
C GLY A 66 -2.55 1.96 4.89
N ALA A 67 -1.74 1.70 3.86
CA ALA A 67 -0.87 0.53 3.80
C ALA A 67 0.23 0.57 4.87
N LYS A 68 0.88 1.72 5.09
CA LYS A 68 1.83 1.90 6.20
C LYS A 68 1.17 1.64 7.55
N GLU A 69 -0.07 2.08 7.75
CA GLU A 69 -0.80 1.83 8.99
C GLU A 69 -1.13 0.35 9.18
N ALA A 70 -1.59 -0.33 8.13
CA ALA A 70 -1.85 -1.77 8.17
C ALA A 70 -0.57 -2.58 8.47
N ALA A 71 0.56 -2.19 7.88
CA ALA A 71 1.85 -2.86 8.09
C ALA A 71 2.29 -2.85 9.57
N LYS A 72 2.04 -1.76 10.30
CA LYS A 72 2.35 -1.64 11.74
C LYS A 72 1.59 -2.66 12.59
N GLY A 73 0.39 -3.07 12.16
CA GLY A 73 -0.41 -4.07 12.86
C GLY A 73 0.13 -5.50 12.75
N ALA A 74 1.11 -5.74 11.88
CA ALA A 74 1.56 -7.08 11.50
C ALA A 74 3.09 -7.21 11.48
N THR A 75 3.73 -6.88 12.61
CA THR A 75 5.21 -6.80 12.71
C THR A 75 5.90 -8.04 13.27
N THR A 76 5.15 -9.01 13.80
CA THR A 76 5.71 -10.20 14.47
C THR A 76 5.74 -11.41 13.55
N ASP A 77 6.53 -12.42 13.88
CA ASP A 77 6.55 -13.70 13.14
C ASP A 77 5.43 -14.67 13.56
N ALA A 78 4.55 -14.27 14.48
CA ALA A 78 3.43 -15.09 14.89
C ALA A 78 2.47 -15.33 13.71
N ALA A 79 1.90 -16.53 13.64
CA ALA A 79 0.85 -16.85 12.69
C ALA A 79 -0.38 -15.94 12.89
N ILE A 80 -1.04 -15.54 11.80
CA ILE A 80 -2.20 -14.64 11.85
C ILE A 80 -3.37 -15.27 12.63
N GLY A 81 -3.50 -16.59 12.59
CA GLY A 81 -4.50 -17.35 13.35
C GLY A 81 -4.18 -17.56 14.84
N ASN A 82 -3.06 -17.06 15.36
CA ASN A 82 -2.64 -17.28 16.76
C ASN A 82 -3.33 -16.36 17.78
N ALA A 83 -4.60 -16.03 17.58
CA ALA A 83 -5.38 -15.27 18.57
C ALA A 83 -5.76 -16.19 19.74
N LYS A 84 -5.36 -15.83 20.96
CA LYS A 84 -5.89 -16.47 22.18
C LYS A 84 -7.14 -15.74 22.63
N GLN A 85 -8.16 -16.50 23.02
CA GLN A 85 -9.34 -15.97 23.69
C GLN A 85 -8.88 -15.40 25.03
N ASN A 86 -9.16 -14.11 25.28
CA ASN A 86 -8.92 -13.46 26.57
C ASN A 86 -9.97 -13.91 27.58
#